data_AF-A0A0C1HKY7-F1
#
_entry.id   AF-A0A0C1HKY7-F1
#
_cell.length_a   1.000
_cell.length_b   1.000
_cell.length_c   1.000
_cell.angle_alpha   90.00
_cell.angle_beta   90.00
_cell.angle_gamma   90.00
#
_symmetry.space_group_name_H-M   'P 1'
#
loop_
_entity.id
_entity.type
_entity.pdbx_description
1 polymer ?
#
loop_
_entity_poly.entity_id
_entity_poly.type
_entity_poly.pdbx_seq_one_letter_code
_entity_poly.pdbx_strand_id
1 'polypeptide(L)'
;MIREAVREDLYDLLNLYLFLHEKEIPKDIETLKGAWNAIMEDKNHHIIVKEINGQILSSCICVIIPNLTRNVQPYAFIENVVTHEEHRGKGYATECLYYAREIAIENNCYKIMLLTGTKNKSTLAFYKNAGYNAEDKRAFIQWIE
;
A
#
# COMPACT_ATOMS: atom_id res chain seq x y z
N MET A 1 15.41 4.26 5.40
CA MET A 1 14.70 5.47 4.93
C MET A 1 13.28 5.09 4.57
N ILE A 2 12.30 5.93 4.90
CA ILE A 2 10.92 5.82 4.39
C ILE A 2 10.76 6.91 3.32
N ARG A 3 10.22 6.55 2.16
CA ARG A 3 10.06 7.47 1.02
C ARG A 3 9.00 6.95 0.05
N GLU A 4 8.59 7.79 -0.88
CA GLU A 4 7.87 7.33 -2.07
C GLU A 4 8.82 6.60 -3.04
N ALA A 5 8.28 5.66 -3.80
CA ALA A 5 8.99 4.94 -4.82
C ALA A 5 9.34 5.86 -5.99
N VAL A 6 10.46 5.59 -6.64
CA VAL A 6 10.94 6.26 -7.86
C VAL A 6 10.95 5.27 -9.02
N ARG A 7 11.08 5.77 -10.26
CA ARG A 7 10.97 4.96 -11.47
C ARG A 7 11.94 3.78 -11.51
N GLU A 8 13.10 3.94 -10.88
CA GLU A 8 14.17 2.95 -10.78
C GLU A 8 13.83 1.78 -9.84
N ASP A 9 12.87 1.94 -8.92
CA ASP A 9 12.53 0.92 -7.92
C ASP A 9 11.71 -0.25 -8.48
N LEU A 10 11.30 -0.21 -9.76
CA LEU A 10 10.35 -1.17 -10.35
C LEU A 10 10.71 -2.63 -10.04
N TYR A 11 11.95 -3.04 -10.31
CA TYR A 11 12.35 -4.45 -10.13
C TYR A 11 12.49 -4.84 -8.66
N ASP A 12 12.96 -3.94 -7.80
CA ASP A 12 13.06 -4.21 -6.36
C ASP A 12 11.67 -4.35 -5.72
N LEU A 13 10.71 -3.53 -6.15
CA LEU A 13 9.30 -3.67 -5.77
C LEU A 13 8.69 -4.98 -6.25
N LEU A 14 8.91 -5.35 -7.52
CA LEU A 14 8.40 -6.62 -8.06
C LEU A 14 8.96 -7.83 -7.32
N ASN A 15 10.25 -7.80 -6.96
CA ASN A 15 10.86 -8.83 -6.12
C ASN A 15 10.21 -8.88 -4.72
N LEU A 16 9.92 -7.72 -4.12
CA LEU A 16 9.24 -7.66 -2.83
C LEU A 16 7.80 -8.21 -2.91
N TYR A 17 7.08 -7.98 -4.00
CA TYR A 17 5.71 -8.47 -4.18
C TYR A 17 5.59 -10.00 -4.30
N LEU A 18 6.70 -10.71 -4.56
CA LEU A 18 6.76 -12.16 -4.45
C LEU A 18 6.53 -12.65 -3.00
N PHE A 19 6.70 -11.79 -1.99
CA PHE A 19 6.39 -12.08 -0.59
C PHE A 19 4.95 -11.71 -0.18
N LEU A 20 4.15 -11.17 -1.11
CA LEU A 20 2.75 -10.81 -0.89
C LEU A 20 1.82 -11.97 -1.32
N HIS A 21 1.53 -12.04 -2.62
CA HIS A 21 0.66 -13.06 -3.24
C HIS A 21 1.19 -13.54 -4.60
N GLU A 22 2.16 -12.85 -5.20
CA GLU A 22 2.67 -13.16 -6.53
C GLU A 22 3.65 -14.33 -6.50
N LYS A 23 3.66 -15.12 -7.59
CA LYS A 23 4.55 -16.29 -7.73
C LYS A 23 5.73 -16.05 -8.66
N GLU A 24 5.58 -15.13 -9.60
CA GLU A 24 6.62 -14.76 -10.55
C GLU A 24 6.47 -13.30 -10.99
N ILE A 25 7.57 -12.71 -11.45
CA ILE A 25 7.54 -11.38 -12.07
C ILE A 25 6.84 -11.49 -13.44
N PRO A 26 5.94 -10.56 -13.80
CA PRO A 26 5.27 -10.57 -15.10
C PRO A 26 6.26 -10.63 -16.27
N LYS A 27 5.99 -11.54 -17.22
CA LYS A 27 6.83 -11.74 -18.41
C LYS A 27 6.52 -10.75 -19.54
N ASP A 28 5.29 -10.24 -19.58
CA ASP A 28 4.91 -9.17 -20.49
C ASP A 28 5.47 -7.82 -19.99
N ILE A 29 6.66 -7.49 -20.49
CA ILE A 29 7.40 -6.28 -20.10
C ILE A 29 6.70 -5.01 -20.58
N GLU A 30 5.99 -5.06 -21.71
CA GLU A 30 5.33 -3.87 -22.27
C GLU A 30 4.13 -3.48 -21.41
N THR A 31 3.25 -4.44 -21.11
CA THR A 31 2.11 -4.22 -20.20
C THR A 31 2.58 -3.78 -18.82
N LEU A 32 3.63 -4.43 -18.29
CA LEU A 32 4.23 -4.06 -17.00
C LEU A 32 4.73 -2.60 -16.99
N LYS A 33 5.49 -2.19 -18.01
CA LYS A 33 6.01 -0.82 -18.11
C LYS A 33 4.89 0.19 -18.32
N GLY A 34 3.86 -0.16 -19.08
CA GLY A 34 2.66 0.68 -19.26
C GLY A 34 1.97 0.96 -17.93
N ALA A 35 1.70 -0.08 -17.14
CA ALA A 35 1.11 0.05 -15.81
C ALA A 35 2.01 0.84 -14.85
N TRP A 36 3.32 0.58 -14.86
CA TRP A 36 4.28 1.30 -14.03
C TRP A 36 4.31 2.80 -14.35
N ASN A 37 4.36 3.16 -15.63
CA ASN A 37 4.36 4.56 -16.04
C ASN A 37 3.07 5.28 -15.65
N ALA A 38 1.92 4.63 -15.83
CA ALA A 38 0.63 5.19 -15.41
C ALA A 38 0.58 5.47 -13.90
N ILE A 39 1.12 4.55 -13.08
CA ILE A 39 1.23 4.75 -11.63
C ILE A 39 2.18 5.92 -11.30
N MET A 40 3.37 5.96 -11.90
CA MET A 40 4.36 7.00 -11.66
C MET A 40 3.92 8.40 -12.13
N GLU A 41 2.91 8.49 -13.00
CA GLU A 41 2.32 9.74 -13.49
C GLU A 41 1.06 10.15 -12.72
N ASP A 42 0.44 9.24 -11.96
CA ASP A 42 -0.73 9.53 -11.15
C ASP A 42 -0.34 10.13 -9.80
N LYS A 43 -0.55 11.44 -9.66
CA LYS A 43 -0.30 12.18 -8.41
C LYS A 43 -1.08 11.69 -7.19
N ASN A 44 -2.12 10.88 -7.38
CA ASN A 44 -2.91 10.31 -6.28
C ASN A 44 -2.46 8.89 -5.91
N HIS A 45 -1.55 8.29 -6.69
CA HIS A 45 -1.09 6.93 -6.49
C HIS A 45 0.29 6.93 -5.86
N HIS A 46 0.33 6.70 -4.55
CA HIS A 46 1.57 6.74 -3.79
C HIS A 46 2.03 5.31 -3.47
N ILE A 47 3.17 4.89 -4.02
CA ILE A 47 3.85 3.67 -3.57
C ILE A 47 4.89 4.08 -2.54
N ILE A 48 4.76 3.57 -1.33
CA ILE A 48 5.59 3.97 -0.18
C ILE A 48 6.51 2.81 0.17
N VAL A 49 7.82 3.08 0.24
CA VAL A 49 8.84 2.06 0.45
C VAL A 49 9.70 2.33 1.67
N LYS A 50 9.92 1.28 2.46
CA LYS A 50 10.94 1.25 3.50
C LYS A 50 12.20 0.63 2.92
N GLU A 51 13.20 1.49 2.71
CA GLU A 51 14.53 1.11 2.24
C GLU A 51 15.50 0.98 3.42
N ILE A 52 16.30 -0.09 3.45
CA ILE A 52 17.40 -0.28 4.41
C ILE A 52 18.63 -0.73 3.61
N ASN A 53 19.74 -0.02 3.75
CA ASN A 53 21.01 -0.32 3.08
C ASN A 53 20.86 -0.50 1.55
N GLY A 54 20.06 0.35 0.89
CA GLY A 54 19.80 0.27 -0.55
C GLY A 54 18.78 -0.78 -0.99
N GLN A 55 18.19 -1.55 -0.06
CA GLN A 55 17.20 -2.57 -0.39
C GLN A 55 15.81 -2.18 0.11
N ILE A 56 14.79 -2.31 -0.74
CA ILE A 56 13.38 -2.14 -0.37
C ILE A 56 12.91 -3.39 0.38
N LEU A 57 12.57 -3.23 1.66
CA LEU A 57 12.20 -4.33 2.55
C LEU A 57 10.73 -4.31 2.97
N SER A 58 10.03 -3.20 2.78
CA SER A 58 8.60 -3.11 3.02
C SER A 58 7.98 -2.10 2.06
N SER A 59 6.73 -2.32 1.69
CA SER A 59 5.96 -1.42 0.85
C SER A 59 4.49 -1.38 1.27
N CYS A 60 3.82 -0.28 0.98
CA CYS A 60 2.37 -0.24 0.81
C CYS A 60 2.00 0.75 -0.30
N ILE A 61 0.81 0.57 -0.87
CA ILE A 61 0.20 1.52 -1.79
C ILE A 61 -0.80 2.37 -1.00
N CYS A 62 -0.81 3.68 -1.22
CA CYS A 62 -1.83 4.62 -0.76
C CYS A 62 -2.43 5.34 -1.97
N VAL A 63 -3.72 5.18 -2.20
CA VAL A 63 -4.43 5.84 -3.30
C VAL A 63 -5.39 6.88 -2.74
N ILE A 64 -5.22 8.14 -3.14
CA ILE A 64 -6.12 9.24 -2.80
C ILE A 64 -7.30 9.25 -3.79
N ILE A 65 -8.52 9.17 -3.27
CA ILE A 65 -9.74 9.12 -4.09
C ILE A 65 -10.52 10.43 -3.90
N PRO A 66 -10.61 11.27 -4.94
CA PRO A 66 -11.48 12.44 -4.93
C PRO A 66 -12.92 12.06 -4.63
N ASN A 67 -13.62 12.90 -3.87
CA ASN A 67 -14.95 12.59 -3.38
C ASN A 67 -15.78 13.88 -3.25
N LEU A 68 -17.07 13.79 -3.54
CA LEU A 68 -18.02 14.93 -3.43
C LEU A 68 -18.77 14.94 -2.10
N THR A 69 -18.76 13.82 -1.36
CA THR A 69 -19.40 13.74 -0.04
C THR A 69 -18.48 14.34 1.04
N ARG A 70 -18.99 14.47 2.27
CA ARG A 70 -18.20 14.94 3.42
C ARG A 70 -17.49 16.28 3.14
N ASN A 71 -18.24 17.24 2.60
CA ASN A 71 -17.71 18.55 2.23
C ASN A 71 -16.55 18.48 1.22
N VAL A 72 -16.69 17.64 0.19
CA VAL A 72 -15.69 17.46 -0.88
C VAL A 72 -14.33 16.95 -0.36
N GLN A 73 -14.30 16.33 0.83
CA GLN A 73 -13.07 15.75 1.36
C GLN A 73 -12.78 14.39 0.69
N PRO A 74 -11.57 14.19 0.13
CA PRO A 74 -11.16 12.90 -0.39
C PRO A 74 -11.04 11.84 0.72
N TYR A 75 -10.82 10.60 0.32
CA TYR A 75 -10.43 9.53 1.23
C TYR A 75 -9.33 8.70 0.60
N ALA A 76 -8.55 8.02 1.44
CA ALA A 76 -7.47 7.17 0.96
C ALA A 76 -7.82 5.68 1.05
N PHE A 77 -7.18 4.88 0.21
CA PHE A 77 -7.22 3.43 0.26
C PHE A 77 -5.80 2.88 0.34
N ILE A 78 -5.57 1.91 1.23
CA ILE A 78 -4.29 1.22 1.35
C ILE A 78 -4.42 -0.17 0.74
N GLU A 79 -3.47 -0.49 -0.13
CA GLU A 79 -3.34 -1.80 -0.76
C GLU A 79 -1.91 -2.34 -0.69
N ASN A 80 -1.75 -3.63 -0.98
CA ASN A 80 -0.45 -4.28 -1.19
C ASN A 80 0.59 -4.04 -0.07
N VAL A 81 0.13 -4.09 1.19
CA VAL A 81 1.03 -3.98 2.35
C VAL A 81 1.87 -5.25 2.45
N VAL A 82 3.18 -5.12 2.32
CA VAL A 82 4.12 -6.25 2.35
C VAL A 82 5.40 -5.88 3.08
N THR A 83 5.97 -6.86 3.78
CA THR A 83 7.34 -6.81 4.30
C THR A 83 8.03 -8.10 3.91
N HIS A 84 9.29 -8.00 3.48
CA HIS A 84 10.15 -9.14 3.20
C HIS A 84 10.14 -10.11 4.39
N GLU A 85 10.06 -11.42 4.11
CA GLU A 85 9.75 -12.42 5.13
C GLU A 85 10.72 -12.41 6.33
N GLU A 86 12.03 -12.40 6.05
CA GLU A 86 13.10 -12.33 7.06
C GLU A 86 13.17 -11.00 7.83
N HIS A 87 12.39 -10.00 7.42
CA HIS A 87 12.37 -8.65 7.99
C HIS A 87 11.04 -8.30 8.68
N ARG A 88 10.12 -9.26 8.79
CA ARG A 88 8.86 -9.11 9.52
C ARG A 88 9.13 -8.90 11.02
N GLY A 89 8.19 -8.24 11.71
CA GLY A 89 8.28 -7.95 13.15
C GLY A 89 9.21 -6.79 13.54
N LYS A 90 9.84 -6.12 12.57
CA LYS A 90 10.75 -4.97 12.80
C LYS A 90 10.06 -3.60 12.73
N GLY A 91 8.74 -3.55 12.54
CA GLY A 91 7.96 -2.32 12.46
C GLY A 91 7.94 -1.62 11.10
N TYR A 92 8.60 -2.17 10.08
CA TYR A 92 8.73 -1.51 8.76
C TYR A 92 7.39 -1.24 8.06
N ALA A 93 6.45 -2.20 8.07
CA ALA A 93 5.12 -1.95 7.51
C ALA A 93 4.35 -0.88 8.29
N THR A 94 4.54 -0.80 9.62
CA THR A 94 3.94 0.26 10.45
C THR A 94 4.45 1.63 10.03
N GLU A 95 5.75 1.76 9.75
CA GLU A 95 6.32 3.01 9.24
C GLU A 95 5.73 3.40 7.88
N CYS A 96 5.54 2.43 6.96
CA CYS A 96 4.87 2.69 5.69
C CYS A 96 3.42 3.17 5.89
N LEU A 97 2.66 2.53 6.78
CA LEU A 97 1.27 2.94 7.08
C LEU A 97 1.19 4.32 7.73
N TYR A 98 2.17 4.68 8.57
CA TYR A 98 2.24 6.03 9.15
C TYR A 98 2.58 7.08 8.09
N TYR A 99 3.52 6.80 7.19
CA TYR A 99 3.81 7.70 6.08
C TYR A 99 2.60 7.87 5.15
N ALA A 100 1.87 6.79 4.87
CA ALA A 100 0.62 6.84 4.11
C ALA A 100 -0.45 7.69 4.78
N ARG A 101 -0.50 7.66 6.12
CA ARG A 101 -1.40 8.51 6.91
C ARG A 101 -1.03 9.97 6.80
N GLU A 102 0.25 10.32 6.84
CA GLU A 102 0.68 11.71 6.66
C GLU A 102 0.31 12.22 5.26
N ILE A 103 0.55 11.44 4.20
CA ILE A 103 0.08 11.79 2.84
C ILE A 103 -1.44 12.04 2.81
N ALA A 104 -2.23 11.15 3.46
CA ALA A 104 -3.67 11.30 3.50
C ALA A 104 -4.10 12.59 4.24
N ILE A 105 -3.42 12.94 5.35
CA ILE A 105 -3.66 14.18 6.09
C ILE A 105 -3.33 15.41 5.24
N GLU A 106 -2.18 15.41 4.57
CA GLU A 106 -1.75 16.49 3.67
C GLU A 106 -2.72 16.70 2.52
N ASN A 107 -3.35 15.62 2.04
CA ASN A 107 -4.40 15.66 1.01
C ASN A 107 -5.81 15.92 1.58
N ASN A 108 -5.94 16.31 2.86
CA ASN A 108 -7.22 16.58 3.53
C ASN A 108 -8.21 15.40 3.45
N CYS A 109 -7.71 14.17 3.48
CA CYS A 109 -8.55 12.98 3.50
C CYS A 109 -9.30 12.87 4.83
N TYR A 110 -10.60 12.58 4.78
CA TYR A 110 -11.38 12.40 6.01
C TYR A 110 -11.26 11.00 6.62
N LYS A 111 -10.74 10.01 5.86
CA LYS A 111 -10.48 8.64 6.32
C LYS A 111 -9.47 7.93 5.43
N ILE A 112 -8.96 6.81 5.94
CA ILE A 112 -8.15 5.83 5.22
C ILE A 112 -8.85 4.47 5.37
N MET A 113 -8.94 3.71 4.29
CA MET A 113 -9.52 2.36 4.29
C MET A 113 -8.48 1.33 3.89
N LEU A 114 -8.57 0.14 4.47
CA LEU A 114 -7.80 -1.03 4.08
C LEU A 114 -8.72 -2.25 4.21
N LEU A 115 -8.65 -3.15 3.24
CA LEU A 115 -9.33 -4.44 3.29
C LEU A 115 -8.27 -5.53 3.39
N THR A 116 -8.54 -6.56 4.18
CA THR A 116 -7.67 -7.74 4.24
C THR A 116 -8.51 -9.00 4.32
N GLY A 117 -8.18 -9.99 3.50
CA GLY A 117 -8.78 -11.33 3.54
C GLY A 117 -8.19 -12.23 4.63
N THR A 118 -7.18 -11.76 5.36
CA THR A 118 -6.49 -12.58 6.36
C THR A 118 -7.40 -12.91 7.55
N LYS A 119 -7.33 -14.15 8.02
CA LYS A 119 -7.90 -14.58 9.30
C LYS A 119 -6.85 -14.64 10.41
N ASN A 120 -5.59 -14.29 10.09
CA ASN A 120 -4.50 -14.36 11.03
C ASN A 120 -4.64 -13.27 12.11
N LYS A 121 -4.78 -13.69 13.37
CA LYS A 121 -4.93 -12.79 14.52
C LYS A 121 -3.77 -11.80 14.66
N SER A 122 -2.53 -12.20 14.34
CA SER A 122 -1.37 -11.30 14.44
C SER A 122 -1.43 -10.19 13.40
N THR A 123 -1.83 -10.49 12.15
CA THR A 123 -2.03 -9.48 11.10
C THR A 123 -3.20 -8.55 11.43
N LEU A 124 -4.30 -9.08 11.97
CA LEU A 124 -5.42 -8.26 12.42
C LEU A 124 -5.03 -7.34 13.59
N ALA A 125 -4.26 -7.85 14.55
CA ALA A 125 -3.72 -7.04 15.65
C ALA A 125 -2.74 -5.98 15.15
N PHE A 126 -1.92 -6.28 14.14
CA PHE A 126 -1.03 -5.33 13.48
C PHE A 126 -1.81 -4.13 12.92
N TYR A 127 -2.87 -4.35 12.13
CA TYR A 127 -3.68 -3.25 11.61
C TYR A 127 -4.38 -2.46 12.73
N LYS A 128 -4.89 -3.15 13.76
CA LYS A 128 -5.47 -2.47 14.93
C LYS A 128 -4.47 -1.57 15.63
N ASN A 129 -3.25 -2.06 15.86
CA ASN A 129 -2.16 -1.30 16.48
C ASN A 129 -1.69 -0.12 15.61
N ALA A 130 -1.84 -0.23 14.28
CA ALA A 130 -1.60 0.88 13.36
C ALA A 130 -2.73 1.92 13.34
N GLY A 131 -3.80 1.75 14.14
CA GLY A 131 -4.90 2.71 14.30
C GLY A 131 -6.15 2.40 13.48
N TYR A 132 -6.21 1.26 12.79
CA TYR A 132 -7.39 0.86 12.02
C TYR A 132 -8.41 0.15 12.92
N ASN A 133 -9.70 0.45 12.74
CA ASN A 133 -10.78 -0.32 13.35
C ASN A 133 -11.51 -1.16 12.29
N ALA A 134 -12.08 -2.29 12.72
CA ALA A 134 -12.81 -3.21 11.84
C ALA A 134 -14.30 -3.30 12.22
N GLU A 135 -14.80 -2.34 13.01
CA GLU A 135 -16.13 -2.39 13.63
C GLU A 135 -17.09 -1.38 12.99
N ASP A 136 -16.58 -0.25 12.50
CA ASP A 136 -17.41 0.82 11.92
C ASP A 136 -17.98 0.51 10.53
N LYS A 137 -17.37 -0.44 9.81
CA LYS A 137 -17.68 -0.76 8.41
C LYS A 137 -17.61 -2.25 8.13
N ARG A 138 -18.52 -2.71 7.27
CA ARG A 138 -18.48 -4.04 6.64
C ARG A 138 -18.13 -3.88 5.16
N ALA A 139 -17.14 -4.64 4.71
CA ALA A 139 -16.79 -4.75 3.30
C ALA A 139 -17.66 -5.82 2.61
N PHE A 140 -18.02 -5.56 1.36
CA PHE A 140 -18.64 -6.51 0.44
C PHE A 140 -17.79 -6.56 -0.83
N ILE A 141 -17.53 -7.77 -1.35
CA ILE A 141 -16.70 -7.97 -2.52
C ILE A 141 -17.52 -8.69 -3.58
N GLN A 142 -17.58 -8.10 -4.78
CA GLN A 142 -18.08 -8.74 -5.99
C GLN A 142 -16.90 -8.88 -6.94
N TRP A 143 -16.55 -10.12 -7.27
CA TRP A 143 -15.54 -10.40 -8.29
C TRP A 143 -16.17 -10.24 -9.67
N ILE A 144 -15.47 -9.57 -10.58
CA ILE A 144 -15.87 -9.42 -11.98
C ILE A 144 -14.97 -10.38 -12.76
N GLU A 145 -15.57 -11.45 -13.29
CA GLU A 145 -14.91 -12.39 -14.22
C GLU A 145 -15.00 -11.88 -15.66
#